data_AF-A0ABD6A7B6-F1
#
_entry.id   AF-A0ABD6A7B6-F1
#
_cell.length_a   1.000
_cell.length_b   1.000
_cell.length_c   1.000
_cell.angle_alpha   90.00
_cell.angle_beta   90.00
_cell.angle_gamma   90.00
#
_symmetry.space_group_name_H-M   'P 1'
#
loop_
_entity.id
_entity.type
_entity.pdbx_description
1 polymer ?
#
loop_
_entity_poly.entity_id
_entity_poly.type
_entity_poly.pdbx_seq_one_letter_code
_entity_poly.pdbx_strand_id
1 'polypeptide(L)'
;MEDRDPEGEGARTERSVEDTGERDVPPGVLQLDYVFRALAHSRRRYLLYTLKERSRWTLTDLATKIAAWENEIAEEAVTVEARDRVYISLYHAHVPKLVEDGIVTFDGETGTIDRGKHATQVLAALEGVGASLDADQESHARRDFDAGSE
;
A
#
# COMPACT_ATOMS: atom_id res chain seq x y z
N MET A 1 37.57 39.64 -26.43
CA MET A 1 37.53 39.93 -24.99
C MET A 1 36.36 40.85 -24.80
N GLU A 2 35.15 40.28 -24.66
CA GLU A 2 34.58 39.90 -23.34
C GLU A 2 34.20 41.20 -22.62
N ASP A 3 32.94 41.50 -22.29
CA ASP A 3 31.84 40.67 -21.79
C ASP A 3 30.51 41.31 -22.25
N ARG A 4 29.51 40.58 -22.76
CA ARG A 4 28.45 39.85 -22.03
C ARG A 4 27.84 40.63 -20.86
N ASP A 5 26.67 41.22 -21.12
CA ASP A 5 25.59 41.38 -20.15
C ASP A 5 24.25 41.06 -20.85
N PRO A 6 23.50 40.05 -20.37
CA PRO A 6 22.10 39.82 -20.72
C PRO A 6 21.15 40.12 -19.55
N GLU A 7 19.85 40.16 -19.87
CA GLU A 7 18.67 40.06 -18.99
C GLU A 7 18.11 41.40 -18.43
N GLY A 8 16.80 41.66 -18.44
CA GLY A 8 15.67 40.76 -18.69
C GLY A 8 14.38 41.50 -18.99
N GLU A 9 13.69 41.01 -20.02
CA GLU A 9 12.29 41.30 -20.28
C GLU A 9 11.50 40.09 -19.76
N GLY A 10 10.68 40.33 -18.73
CA GLY A 10 9.90 39.31 -18.04
C GLY A 10 8.82 38.72 -18.94
N ALA A 11 9.19 37.75 -19.78
CA ALA A 11 8.26 36.83 -20.39
C ALA A 11 7.65 35.97 -19.28
N ARG A 12 6.42 36.31 -18.88
CA ARG A 12 5.55 35.41 -18.14
C ARG A 12 5.27 34.21 -19.05
N THR A 13 6.06 33.15 -18.92
CA THR A 13 5.71 31.85 -19.46
C THR A 13 4.55 31.32 -18.64
N GLU A 14 3.35 31.52 -19.18
CA GLU A 14 2.21 30.65 -18.92
C GLU A 14 2.69 29.22 -19.16
N ARG A 15 3.00 28.51 -18.07
CA ARG A 15 3.30 27.08 -18.15
C ARG A 15 2.00 26.40 -18.50
N SER A 16 1.83 26.15 -19.79
CA SER A 16 0.90 25.18 -20.33
C SER A 16 1.06 23.90 -19.51
N VAL A 17 0.07 23.63 -18.68
CA VAL A 17 -0.15 22.28 -18.15
C VAL A 17 -0.49 21.44 -19.37
N GLU A 18 0.52 20.73 -19.87
CA GLU A 18 0.35 19.74 -20.91
C GLU A 18 -0.67 18.72 -20.41
N ASP A 19 -1.81 18.74 -21.10
CA ASP A 19 -2.85 17.73 -21.11
C ASP A 19 -2.19 16.35 -21.03
N THR A 20 -2.26 15.73 -19.86
CA THR A 20 -1.74 14.38 -19.68
C THR A 20 -2.81 13.48 -20.26
N GLY A 21 -2.78 13.38 -21.59
CA GLY A 21 -3.77 12.70 -22.40
C GLY A 21 -4.18 11.40 -21.73
N GLU A 22 -5.49 11.27 -21.58
CA GLU A 22 -6.19 10.09 -21.11
C GLU A 22 -5.67 8.90 -21.91
N ARG A 23 -4.68 8.19 -21.34
CA ARG A 23 -4.03 7.07 -22.03
C ARG A 23 -5.12 6.03 -22.23
N ASP A 24 -5.30 5.58 -23.47
CA ASP A 24 -6.22 4.48 -23.78
C ASP A 24 -5.68 3.19 -23.15
N VAL A 25 -6.11 2.95 -21.91
CA VAL A 25 -5.72 1.80 -21.11
C VAL A 25 -6.53 0.60 -21.64
N PRO A 26 -5.88 -0.49 -22.10
CA PRO A 26 -6.58 -1.66 -22.60
C PRO A 26 -7.61 -2.17 -21.57
N PRO A 27 -8.79 -2.67 -21.98
CA PRO A 27 -9.84 -3.09 -21.04
C PRO A 27 -9.40 -4.17 -20.04
N GLY A 28 -8.43 -5.00 -20.41
CA GLY A 28 -7.82 -6.00 -19.52
C GLY A 28 -6.90 -5.41 -18.45
N VAL A 29 -6.36 -4.19 -18.67
CA VAL A 29 -5.62 -3.42 -17.67
C VAL A 29 -6.59 -2.67 -16.75
N LEU A 30 -7.71 -2.16 -17.28
CA LEU A 30 -8.82 -1.64 -16.45
C LEU A 30 -9.41 -2.71 -15.51
N GLN A 31 -9.39 -3.98 -15.93
CA GLN A 31 -9.71 -5.12 -15.06
C GLN A 31 -8.73 -5.30 -13.89
N LEU A 32 -7.58 -4.63 -13.87
CA LEU A 32 -6.55 -4.74 -12.83
C LEU A 32 -6.36 -3.43 -12.04
N ASP A 33 -7.16 -2.39 -12.30
CA ASP A 33 -7.08 -1.09 -11.62
C ASP A 33 -7.18 -1.23 -10.09
N TYR A 34 -8.03 -2.15 -9.61
CA TYR A 34 -8.16 -2.41 -8.18
C TYR A 34 -6.86 -2.97 -7.56
N VAL A 35 -6.03 -3.69 -8.33
CA VAL A 35 -4.72 -4.16 -7.86
C VAL A 35 -3.80 -2.96 -7.63
N PHE A 36 -3.66 -2.09 -8.64
CA PHE A 36 -2.80 -0.91 -8.49
C PHE A 36 -3.29 -0.01 -7.36
N ARG A 37 -4.60 0.23 -7.25
CA ARG A 37 -5.19 0.97 -6.13
C ARG A 37 -4.88 0.32 -4.79
N ALA A 38 -5.02 -1.00 -4.67
CA ALA A 38 -4.70 -1.72 -3.45
C ALA A 38 -3.23 -1.55 -3.06
N LEU A 39 -2.32 -1.72 -4.01
CA LEU A 39 -0.88 -1.70 -3.76
C LEU A 39 -0.29 -0.29 -3.62
N ALA A 40 -1.02 0.75 -4.03
CA ALA A 40 -0.51 2.13 -4.01
C ALA A 40 -0.18 2.70 -2.61
N HIS A 41 -0.62 2.08 -1.52
CA HIS A 41 -0.35 2.56 -0.16
C HIS A 41 0.34 1.49 0.69
N SER A 42 1.39 1.88 1.42
CA SER A 42 2.20 0.99 2.27
C SER A 42 1.35 0.16 3.24
N ARG A 43 0.48 0.80 4.03
CA ARG A 43 -0.42 0.08 4.96
C ARG A 43 -1.35 -0.95 4.31
N ARG A 44 -1.78 -0.73 3.06
CA ARG A 44 -2.55 -1.75 2.34
C ARG A 44 -1.66 -2.91 1.90
N ARG A 45 -0.43 -2.63 1.44
CA ARG A 45 0.58 -3.66 1.15
C ARG A 45 0.87 -4.50 2.40
N TYR A 46 1.12 -3.87 3.55
CA TYR A 46 1.33 -4.58 4.81
C TYR A 46 0.15 -5.48 5.20
N LEU A 47 -1.08 -4.95 5.16
CA LEU A 47 -2.27 -5.77 5.42
C LEU A 47 -2.41 -6.95 4.44
N LEU A 48 -2.03 -6.75 3.18
CA LEU A 48 -2.05 -7.84 2.19
C LEU A 48 -0.96 -8.89 2.48
N TYR A 49 0.23 -8.48 2.92
CA TYR A 49 1.28 -9.41 3.36
C TYR A 49 0.82 -10.27 4.54
N THR A 50 0.19 -9.69 5.57
CA THR A 50 -0.34 -10.48 6.69
C THR A 50 -1.42 -11.45 6.24
N LEU A 51 -2.24 -11.04 5.27
CA LEU A 51 -3.26 -11.93 4.69
C LEU A 51 -2.67 -13.09 3.92
N LYS A 52 -1.39 -13.06 3.51
CA LYS A 52 -0.69 -14.20 2.90
C LYS A 52 -0.41 -15.29 3.93
N GLU A 53 0.06 -14.91 5.11
CA GLU A 53 0.36 -15.82 6.23
C GLU A 53 -0.90 -16.52 6.74
N ARG A 54 -1.99 -15.76 6.93
CA ARG A 54 -3.27 -16.28 7.41
C ARG A 54 -4.40 -15.60 6.68
N SER A 55 -5.43 -16.36 6.30
CA SER A 55 -6.56 -15.84 5.54
C SER A 55 -7.53 -14.97 6.36
N ARG A 56 -7.36 -14.96 7.69
CA ARG A 56 -8.24 -14.29 8.65
C ARG A 56 -7.41 -13.62 9.74
N TRP A 57 -7.77 -12.38 10.07
CA TRP A 57 -7.18 -11.61 11.17
C TRP A 57 -8.22 -10.75 11.87
N THR A 58 -7.98 -10.40 13.13
CA THR A 58 -8.70 -9.29 13.75
C THR A 58 -8.03 -7.97 13.34
N LEU A 59 -8.82 -6.89 13.30
CA LEU A 59 -8.31 -5.54 13.00
C LEU A 59 -7.28 -5.08 14.04
N THR A 60 -7.45 -5.48 15.30
CA THR A 60 -6.52 -5.18 16.39
C THR A 60 -5.17 -5.87 16.17
N ASP A 61 -5.18 -7.17 15.83
CA ASP A 61 -3.93 -7.92 15.59
C ASP A 61 -3.19 -7.37 14.36
N LEU A 62 -3.92 -7.02 13.30
CA LEU A 62 -3.35 -6.34 12.14
C LEU A 62 -2.73 -4.99 12.51
N ALA A 63 -3.41 -4.20 13.33
CA ALA A 63 -2.87 -2.92 13.76
C ALA A 63 -1.56 -3.08 14.55
N THR A 64 -1.49 -4.08 15.44
CA THR A 64 -0.26 -4.39 16.19
C THR A 64 0.86 -4.82 15.26
N LYS A 65 0.62 -5.79 14.38
CA LYS A 65 1.63 -6.32 13.45
C LYS A 65 2.15 -5.25 12.49
N ILE A 66 1.26 -4.43 11.94
CA ILE A 66 1.64 -3.34 11.04
C ILE A 66 2.38 -2.24 11.81
N ALA A 67 1.97 -1.89 13.03
CA ALA A 67 2.70 -0.95 13.86
C ALA A 67 4.11 -1.43 14.18
N ALA A 68 4.28 -2.73 14.45
CA ALA A 68 5.59 -3.34 14.68
C ALA A 68 6.50 -3.17 13.45
N TRP A 69 5.99 -3.50 12.26
CA TRP A 69 6.73 -3.33 11.00
C TRP A 69 7.05 -1.87 10.68
N GLU A 70 6.12 -0.93 10.90
CA GLU A 70 6.35 0.49 10.64
C GLU A 70 7.39 1.14 11.55
N ASN A 71 7.57 0.60 12.76
CA ASN A 71 8.50 1.14 13.77
C ASN A 71 9.77 0.28 13.93
N GLU A 72 9.89 -0.81 13.17
CA GLU A 72 11.02 -1.76 13.24
C GLU A 72 11.24 -2.32 14.66
N ILE A 73 10.15 -2.69 15.32
CA ILE A 73 10.15 -3.26 16.68
C ILE A 73 9.42 -4.60 16.71
N ALA A 74 9.61 -5.36 17.78
CA ALA A 74 8.83 -6.57 18.04
C ALA A 74 7.36 -6.24 18.34
N GLU A 75 6.43 -7.15 18.03
CA GLU A 75 4.99 -6.95 18.27
C GLU A 75 4.69 -6.69 19.75
N GLU A 76 5.43 -7.32 20.67
CA GLU A 76 5.29 -7.15 22.12
C GLU A 76 5.78 -5.78 22.63
N ALA A 77 6.61 -5.09 21.84
CA ALA A 77 7.13 -3.76 22.15
C ALA A 77 6.24 -2.63 21.60
N VAL A 78 5.18 -2.97 20.86
CA VAL A 78 4.25 -1.97 20.30
C VAL A 78 3.46 -1.29 21.41
N THR A 79 3.54 0.03 21.47
CA THR A 79 2.76 0.80 22.43
C THR A 79 1.29 0.87 22.02
N VAL A 80 0.42 1.10 23.00
CA VAL A 80 -1.03 1.27 22.77
C VAL A 80 -1.30 2.41 21.79
N GLU A 81 -0.57 3.51 21.90
CA GLU A 81 -0.73 4.69 21.03
C GLU A 81 -0.29 4.40 19.59
N ALA A 82 0.79 3.63 19.40
CA ALA A 82 1.23 3.22 18.07
C ALA A 82 0.20 2.31 17.41
N ARG A 83 -0.29 1.30 18.13
CA ARG A 83 -1.35 0.39 17.68
C ARG A 83 -2.62 1.16 17.33
N ASP A 84 -3.10 2.03 18.22
CA ASP A 84 -4.37 2.75 18.03
C ASP A 84 -4.33 3.68 16.81
N ARG A 85 -3.18 4.33 16.56
CA ARG A 85 -2.96 5.15 15.36
C ARG A 85 -3.09 4.33 14.07
N VAL A 86 -2.53 3.12 14.05
CA VAL A 86 -2.62 2.21 12.90
C VAL A 86 -4.06 1.68 12.78
N TYR A 87 -4.67 1.26 13.89
CA TYR A 87 -6.05 0.77 13.94
C TYR A 87 -7.03 1.78 13.33
N ILE A 88 -6.99 3.04 13.77
CA ILE A 88 -7.86 4.12 13.27
C ILE A 88 -7.67 4.28 11.75
N SER A 89 -6.41 4.28 11.29
CA SER A 89 -6.09 4.38 9.85
C SER A 89 -6.59 3.20 9.05
N LEU A 90 -6.44 1.98 9.57
CA LEU A 90 -6.95 0.77 8.92
C LEU A 90 -8.47 0.84 8.81
N TYR A 91 -9.14 1.13 9.92
CA TYR A 91 -10.60 1.17 10.01
C TYR A 91 -11.23 2.21 9.09
N HIS A 92 -10.70 3.44 9.07
CA HIS A 92 -11.33 4.54 8.34
C HIS A 92 -10.87 4.69 6.89
N ALA A 93 -9.64 4.30 6.56
CA ALA A 93 -9.07 4.60 5.23
C ALA A 93 -8.73 3.35 4.41
N HIS A 94 -8.12 2.34 5.02
CA HIS A 94 -7.54 1.23 4.24
C HIS A 94 -8.53 0.08 4.04
N VAL A 95 -9.14 -0.42 5.10
CA VAL A 95 -10.09 -1.53 5.05
C VAL A 95 -11.31 -1.17 4.20
N PRO A 96 -11.96 -0.01 4.34
CA PRO A 96 -13.11 0.34 3.52
C PRO A 96 -12.81 0.31 2.02
N LYS A 97 -11.63 0.80 1.61
CA LYS A 97 -11.21 0.78 0.20
C LYS A 97 -10.96 -0.64 -0.31
N LEU A 98 -10.31 -1.48 0.49
CA LEU A 98 -10.08 -2.88 0.13
C LEU A 98 -11.38 -3.69 0.07
N VAL A 99 -12.38 -3.34 0.89
CA VAL A 99 -13.74 -3.94 0.85
C VAL A 99 -14.48 -3.50 -0.41
N GLU A 100 -14.44 -2.21 -0.76
CA GLU A 100 -15.05 -1.66 -1.99
C GLU A 100 -14.50 -2.37 -3.23
N ASP A 101 -13.20 -2.63 -3.24
CA ASP A 101 -12.51 -3.33 -4.32
C ASP A 101 -12.67 -4.88 -4.24
N GLY A 102 -13.40 -5.40 -3.24
CA GLY A 102 -13.67 -6.83 -3.06
C GLY A 102 -12.44 -7.69 -2.76
N ILE A 103 -11.38 -7.06 -2.26
CA ILE A 103 -10.08 -7.68 -1.94
C ILE A 103 -10.14 -8.30 -0.55
N VAL A 104 -10.86 -7.67 0.37
CA VAL A 104 -11.13 -8.20 1.72
C VAL A 104 -12.61 -8.09 2.03
N THR A 105 -13.07 -8.84 3.02
CA THR A 105 -14.35 -8.61 3.70
C THR A 105 -14.09 -8.22 5.13
N PHE A 106 -14.93 -7.35 5.68
CA PHE A 106 -14.84 -6.89 7.07
C PHE A 106 -16.15 -7.12 7.80
N ASP A 107 -16.06 -7.79 8.94
CA ASP A 107 -17.15 -7.93 9.89
C ASP A 107 -16.98 -6.87 11.00
N GLY A 108 -17.87 -5.88 11.01
CA GLY A 108 -17.84 -4.79 11.98
C GLY A 108 -18.27 -5.17 13.39
N GLU A 109 -18.98 -6.29 13.57
CA GLU A 109 -19.38 -6.77 14.89
C GLU A 109 -18.22 -7.49 15.58
N THR A 110 -17.50 -8.34 14.84
CA THR A 110 -16.37 -9.10 15.37
C THR A 110 -15.02 -8.41 15.18
N GLY A 111 -14.95 -7.38 14.35
CA GLY A 111 -13.70 -6.71 13.97
C GLY A 111 -12.79 -7.60 13.12
N THR A 112 -13.36 -8.56 12.38
CA THR A 112 -12.59 -9.57 11.64
C THR A 112 -12.45 -9.18 10.17
N ILE A 113 -11.25 -9.42 9.63
CA ILE A 113 -10.91 -9.25 8.22
C ILE A 113 -10.62 -10.62 7.61
N ASP A 114 -11.29 -10.91 6.51
CA ASP A 114 -11.12 -12.13 5.71
C ASP A 114 -10.73 -11.79 4.26
N ARG A 115 -10.11 -12.73 3.56
CA ARG A 115 -9.81 -12.59 2.12
C ARG A 115 -11.11 -12.50 1.31
N GLY A 116 -11.20 -11.51 0.44
CA GLY A 116 -12.28 -11.35 -0.53
C GLY A 116 -12.02 -12.09 -1.85
N LYS A 117 -12.99 -12.02 -2.77
CA LYS A 117 -12.93 -12.67 -4.09
C LYS A 117 -11.73 -12.24 -4.95
N HIS A 118 -11.23 -11.01 -4.76
CA HIS A 118 -10.10 -10.48 -5.53
C HIS A 118 -8.75 -10.63 -4.82
N ALA A 119 -8.72 -11.16 -3.59
CA ALA A 119 -7.49 -11.29 -2.80
C ALA A 119 -6.38 -12.03 -3.55
N THR A 120 -6.70 -13.17 -4.17
CA THR A 120 -5.72 -14.01 -4.87
C THR A 120 -4.99 -13.26 -5.99
N GLN A 121 -5.71 -12.43 -6.75
CA GLN A 121 -5.14 -11.65 -7.86
C GLN A 121 -4.20 -10.56 -7.34
N VAL A 122 -4.60 -9.86 -6.28
CA VAL A 122 -3.76 -8.82 -5.66
C VAL A 122 -2.53 -9.41 -4.98
N LEU A 123 -2.67 -10.53 -4.28
CA LEU A 123 -1.55 -11.19 -3.61
C LEU A 123 -0.51 -11.72 -4.61
N ALA A 124 -0.96 -12.32 -5.73
CA ALA A 124 -0.06 -12.72 -6.80
C ALA A 124 0.67 -11.53 -7.43
N ALA A 125 -0.03 -10.40 -7.62
CA ALA A 125 0.60 -9.17 -8.08
C ALA A 125 1.60 -8.59 -7.07
N LEU A 126 1.28 -8.65 -5.77
CA LEU A 126 2.18 -8.21 -4.70
C LEU A 126 3.49 -9.03 -4.68
N GLU A 127 3.41 -10.34 -4.97
CA GLU A 127 4.59 -11.19 -5.13
C GLU A 127 5.42 -10.80 -6.36
N GLY A 128 4.78 -10.57 -7.50
CA GLY A 128 5.46 -10.19 -8.74
C GLY A 128 6.06 -8.79 -8.71
N VAL A 129 5.37 -7.83 -8.11
CA VAL A 129 5.81 -6.43 -7.94
C VAL A 129 6.88 -6.33 -6.86
N GLY A 130 6.76 -7.15 -5.80
CA GLY A 130 7.75 -7.32 -4.76
C GLY A 130 9.14 -7.42 -5.36
N ALA A 131 9.38 -8.30 -6.34
CA ALA A 131 10.69 -8.49 -6.96
C ALA A 131 11.33 -7.25 -7.65
N SER A 132 10.59 -6.13 -7.82
CA SER A 132 11.06 -4.92 -8.53
C SER A 132 11.10 -3.63 -7.69
N LEU A 133 10.41 -3.56 -6.55
CA LEU A 133 10.30 -2.34 -5.73
C LEU A 133 11.24 -2.33 -4.50
N ASP A 134 12.12 -3.32 -4.38
CA ASP A 134 12.88 -3.70 -3.17
C ASP A 134 14.10 -2.87 -2.78
N ALA A 135 14.37 -1.75 -3.42
CA ALA A 135 15.56 -0.99 -3.06
C ALA A 135 15.37 -0.21 -1.74
N ASP A 136 14.19 0.38 -1.52
CA ASP A 136 14.04 1.43 -0.49
C ASP A 136 12.87 1.25 0.49
N GLN A 137 11.95 0.31 0.28
CA GLN A 137 10.85 0.07 1.21
C GLN A 137 10.68 -1.44 1.43
N GLU A 138 10.78 -1.87 2.69
CA GLU A 138 10.39 -3.21 3.19
C GLU A 138 11.49 -4.29 3.24
N SER A 139 12.59 -4.02 3.96
CA SER A 139 13.59 -5.07 4.29
C SER A 139 13.10 -6.13 5.32
N HIS A 140 11.97 -5.88 5.99
CA HIS A 140 11.55 -6.66 7.17
C HIS A 140 10.37 -7.61 6.93
N ALA A 141 9.34 -7.20 6.18
CA ALA A 141 8.22 -8.08 5.84
C ALA A 141 8.70 -9.37 5.12
N ARG A 142 9.87 -9.31 4.48
CA ARG A 142 10.52 -10.46 3.84
C ARG A 142 11.28 -11.39 4.77
N ARG A 143 11.89 -10.88 5.85
CA ARG A 143 12.69 -11.74 6.75
C ARG A 143 11.81 -12.73 7.49
N ASP A 144 10.63 -12.30 7.90
CA ASP A 144 9.64 -13.20 8.53
C ASP A 144 9.00 -14.14 7.49
N PHE A 145 8.91 -13.70 6.22
CA PHE A 145 8.37 -14.49 5.11
C PHE A 145 9.30 -15.63 4.67
N ASP A 146 10.61 -15.39 4.60
CA ASP A 146 11.61 -16.39 4.16
C ASP A 146 11.98 -17.38 5.29
N ALA A 147 11.77 -17.00 6.56
CA ALA A 147 12.01 -17.86 7.72
C ALA A 147 10.88 -18.90 7.99
N GLY A 148 9.79 -18.85 7.22
CA GLY A 148 8.63 -19.74 7.38
C GLY A 148 8.54 -20.90 6.38
N SER A 149 9.55 -21.10 5.54
CA SER A 149 9.61 -22.19 4.55
C SER A 149 10.68 -23.23 4.91
N GLU A 150 10.43 -24.04 5.94
CA GLU A 150 11.08 -25.34 6.16
C GLU A 150 10.03 -26.41 6.54
#